data_AF-A0A2A4QHA3-F1
#
_entry.id   AF-A0A2A4QHA3-F1
#
_cell.length_a   1.000
_cell.length_b   1.000
_cell.length_c   1.000
_cell.angle_alpha   90.00
_cell.angle_beta   90.00
_cell.angle_gamma   90.00
#
_symmetry.space_group_name_H-M   'P 1'
#
loop_
_entity.id
_entity.type
_entity.pdbx_description
1 polymer ?
#
loop_
_entity_poly.entity_id
_entity_poly.type
_entity_poly.pdbx_seq_one_letter_code
_entity_poly.pdbx_strand_id
1 'polypeptide(L)'
;MTVEQVLDKEFLLMQDDLIKKYDELGMRSSGKWADGLETITKPLNSKIIGEQYTNQLESGRRSGGFPPAEAIKKWIVDKGIVNNIKGNISVSSLAFLIARKIAREGWKREKYGGVDLVSLVVTDQRIQSILNKIGEAATVSFIEKIENEFKTIKA
;
A
#
# COMPACT_ATOMS: atom_id res chain seq x y z
N MET A 1 6.17 11.63 23.59
CA MET A 1 5.68 11.81 22.21
C MET A 1 4.22 12.18 22.28
N THR A 2 3.76 13.13 21.47
CA THR A 2 2.33 13.42 21.31
C THR A 2 1.65 12.31 20.51
N VAL A 3 0.31 12.26 20.55
CA VAL A 3 -0.48 11.34 19.70
C VAL A 3 -0.15 11.52 18.22
N GLU A 4 0.00 12.76 17.77
CA GLU A 4 0.38 13.09 16.40
C GLU A 4 1.74 12.51 16.00
N GLN A 5 2.74 12.62 16.88
CA GLN A 5 4.07 12.05 16.65
C GLN A 5 4.05 10.51 16.61
N VAL A 6 3.20 9.88 17.42
CA VAL A 6 3.02 8.41 17.36
C VAL A 6 2.41 8.02 16.03
N LEU A 7 1.33 8.70 15.63
CA LEU A 7 0.65 8.43 14.37
C LEU A 7 1.57 8.61 13.16
N ASP A 8 2.30 9.72 13.09
CA ASP A 8 3.25 10.00 12.00
C ASP A 8 4.30 8.90 11.89
N LYS A 9 4.96 8.57 13.01
CA LYS A 9 5.98 7.52 13.06
C LYS A 9 5.43 6.15 12.62
N GLU A 10 4.29 5.74 13.14
CA GLU A 10 3.75 4.40 12.85
C GLU A 10 3.26 4.26 11.40
N PHE A 11 2.73 5.35 10.81
CA PHE A 11 2.30 5.36 9.42
C PHE A 11 3.48 5.45 8.44
N LEU A 12 4.54 6.19 8.76
CA LEU A 12 5.78 6.17 7.97
C LEU A 12 6.40 4.77 7.96
N LEU A 13 6.47 4.10 9.11
CA LEU A 13 6.92 2.70 9.18
C LEU A 13 6.00 1.77 8.37
N MET A 14 4.70 2.03 8.35
CA MET A 14 3.74 1.23 7.58
C MET A 14 3.92 1.43 6.08
N GLN A 15 4.19 2.66 5.65
CA GLN A 15 4.56 2.96 4.27
C GLN A 15 5.84 2.22 3.86
N ASP A 16 6.88 2.24 4.69
CA ASP A 16 8.13 1.53 4.41
C ASP A 16 7.93 0.02 4.32
N ASP A 17 7.15 -0.56 5.24
CA ASP A 17 6.83 -1.99 5.23
C ASP A 17 5.98 -2.39 4.02
N LEU A 18 5.07 -1.53 3.57
CA LEU A 18 4.30 -1.71 2.34
C LEU A 18 5.22 -1.77 1.11
N ILE A 19 6.18 -0.86 1.01
CA ILE A 19 7.17 -0.83 -0.08
C ILE A 19 8.05 -2.09 -0.04
N LYS A 20 8.55 -2.44 1.14
CA LYS A 20 9.36 -3.64 1.32
C LYS A 20 8.60 -4.90 0.93
N LYS A 21 7.35 -5.03 1.37
CA LYS A 21 6.49 -6.17 1.02
C LYS A 21 6.19 -6.21 -0.47
N TYR A 22 5.93 -5.06 -1.09
CA TYR A 22 5.74 -4.94 -2.54
C TYR A 22 6.93 -5.49 -3.34
N ASP A 23 8.14 -5.25 -2.85
CA ASP A 23 9.38 -5.76 -3.45
C ASP A 23 9.60 -7.24 -3.18
N GLU A 24 9.40 -7.70 -1.94
CA GLU A 24 9.46 -9.11 -1.56
C GLU A 24 8.52 -10.00 -2.37
N LEU A 25 7.30 -9.51 -2.65
CA LEU A 25 6.31 -10.23 -3.46
C LEU A 25 6.60 -10.13 -4.97
N GLY A 26 7.68 -9.48 -5.38
CA GLY A 26 8.08 -9.31 -6.78
C GLY A 26 7.12 -8.45 -7.62
N MET A 27 6.34 -7.57 -6.97
CA MET A 27 5.33 -6.76 -7.63
C MET A 27 5.94 -5.59 -8.42
N ARG A 28 7.13 -5.08 -8.02
CA ARG A 28 7.79 -3.92 -8.64
C ARG A 28 7.98 -4.06 -10.14
N SER A 29 7.33 -3.17 -10.91
CA SER A 29 7.59 -2.94 -12.33
C SER A 29 8.39 -1.66 -12.51
N SER A 30 7.74 -0.50 -12.70
CA SER A 30 8.40 0.80 -12.84
C SER A 30 8.79 1.45 -11.50
N GLY A 31 8.32 0.95 -10.37
CA GLY A 31 8.48 1.60 -9.06
C GLY A 31 7.38 2.61 -8.72
N LYS A 32 6.61 3.07 -9.72
CA LYS A 32 5.54 4.06 -9.56
C LYS A 32 4.62 3.84 -8.36
N TRP A 33 4.24 2.58 -8.08
CA TRP A 33 3.38 2.28 -6.93
C TRP A 33 4.01 2.70 -5.60
N ALA A 34 5.28 2.32 -5.39
CA ALA A 34 6.03 2.65 -4.18
C ALA A 34 6.32 4.15 -4.10
N ASP A 35 6.71 4.75 -5.23
CA ASP A 35 7.08 6.17 -5.30
C ASP A 35 5.86 7.09 -5.11
N GLY A 36 4.67 6.59 -5.42
CA GLY A 36 3.39 7.32 -5.29
C GLY A 36 2.72 7.16 -3.93
N LEU A 37 3.32 6.44 -2.98
CA LEU A 37 2.78 6.37 -1.62
C LEU A 37 3.06 7.68 -0.86
N GLU A 38 2.02 8.21 -0.23
CA GLU A 38 2.11 9.44 0.56
C GLU A 38 1.42 9.25 1.92
N THR A 39 2.17 9.42 3.00
CA THR A 39 1.62 9.47 4.35
C THR A 39 1.22 10.89 4.70
N ILE A 40 -0.03 11.07 5.14
CA ILE A 40 -0.55 12.35 5.62
C ILE A 40 -1.03 12.14 7.05
N THR A 41 -0.40 12.85 7.98
CA THR A 41 -0.77 12.86 9.39
C THR A 41 -1.37 14.19 9.81
N LYS A 42 -2.42 14.09 10.62
CA LYS A 42 -3.11 15.16 11.33
C LYS A 42 -3.23 14.72 12.81
N PRO A 43 -3.51 15.65 13.75
CA PRO A 43 -3.46 15.36 15.19
C PRO A 43 -4.21 14.11 15.66
N LEU A 44 -5.32 13.73 15.01
CA LEU A 44 -6.12 12.55 15.36
C LEU A 44 -6.47 11.69 14.14
N ASN A 45 -5.78 11.88 13.02
CA ASN A 45 -6.09 11.16 11.78
C ASN A 45 -4.82 11.00 10.96
N SER A 46 -4.48 9.77 10.59
CA SER A 46 -3.44 9.50 9.61
C SER A 46 -3.96 8.60 8.51
N LYS A 47 -3.45 8.80 7.30
CA LYS A 47 -3.77 7.98 6.13
C LYS A 47 -2.54 7.83 5.23
N ILE A 48 -2.48 6.69 4.55
CA ILE A 48 -1.55 6.45 3.44
C ILE A 48 -2.38 6.54 2.17
N ILE A 49 -2.03 7.47 1.29
CA ILE A 49 -2.60 7.59 -0.05
C ILE A 49 -1.72 6.76 -0.98
N GLY A 50 -2.35 5.92 -1.80
CA GLY A 50 -1.66 5.12 -2.81
C GLY A 50 -2.38 5.14 -4.14
N GLU A 51 -1.80 4.47 -5.12
CA GLU A 51 -2.35 4.39 -6.46
C GLU A 51 -3.68 3.64 -6.49
N GLN A 52 -4.57 4.02 -7.42
CA GLN A 52 -5.89 3.39 -7.56
C GLN A 52 -5.85 1.88 -7.75
N TYR A 53 -4.77 1.38 -8.39
CA TYR A 53 -4.62 -0.04 -8.66
C TYR A 53 -4.11 -0.87 -7.46
N THR A 54 -3.95 -0.26 -6.28
CA THR A 54 -3.61 -0.96 -5.03
C THR A 54 -4.61 -2.09 -4.74
N ASN A 55 -5.89 -1.87 -5.05
CA ASN A 55 -6.92 -2.91 -4.90
C ASN A 55 -6.62 -4.17 -5.71
N GLN A 56 -5.97 -4.05 -6.87
CA GLN A 56 -5.57 -5.21 -7.66
C GLN A 56 -4.30 -5.88 -7.13
N LEU A 57 -3.44 -5.16 -6.41
CA LEU A 57 -2.31 -5.76 -5.69
C LEU A 57 -2.80 -6.55 -4.46
N GLU A 58 -3.87 -6.10 -3.84
CA GLU A 58 -4.52 -6.75 -2.70
C GLU A 58 -5.36 -7.95 -3.10
N SER A 59 -6.24 -7.82 -4.10
CA SER A 59 -7.27 -8.84 -4.35
C SER A 59 -7.17 -9.50 -5.73
N GLY A 60 -6.25 -9.03 -6.57
CA GLY A 60 -6.23 -9.36 -7.99
C GLY A 60 -7.32 -8.62 -8.77
N ARG A 61 -7.64 -9.13 -9.96
CA ARG A 61 -8.66 -8.55 -10.85
C ARG A 61 -9.66 -9.62 -11.23
N ARG A 62 -10.96 -9.34 -11.06
CA ARG A 62 -12.02 -10.25 -11.53
C ARG A 62 -12.08 -10.31 -13.06
N SER A 63 -12.66 -11.39 -13.57
CA SER A 63 -13.04 -11.47 -14.99
C SER A 63 -14.09 -10.42 -15.34
N GLY A 64 -14.24 -10.12 -16.62
CA GLY A 64 -15.16 -9.12 -17.14
C GLY A 64 -14.54 -8.32 -18.28
N GLY A 65 -14.70 -6.98 -18.21
CA GLY A 65 -14.22 -6.07 -19.26
C GLY A 65 -12.71 -6.14 -19.51
N PHE A 66 -12.28 -5.62 -20.65
CA PHE A 66 -10.87 -5.51 -20.98
C PHE A 66 -10.15 -4.55 -20.04
N PRO A 67 -8.96 -4.90 -19.51
CA PRO A 67 -8.09 -3.94 -18.87
C PRO A 67 -7.52 -2.94 -19.90
N PRO A 68 -7.06 -1.75 -19.47
CA PRO A 68 -6.44 -0.78 -20.37
C PRO A 68 -5.19 -1.37 -21.06
N ALA A 69 -5.20 -1.42 -22.38
CA ALA A 69 -4.12 -2.01 -23.16
C ALA A 69 -2.77 -1.30 -22.94
N GLU A 70 -2.78 0.03 -22.85
CA GLU A 70 -1.56 0.83 -22.62
C GLU A 70 -0.91 0.52 -21.28
N ALA A 71 -1.69 0.28 -20.23
CA ALA A 71 -1.16 -0.11 -18.92
C ALA A 71 -0.43 -1.46 -19.00
N ILE A 72 -0.97 -2.41 -19.77
CA ILE A 72 -0.33 -3.72 -19.97
C ILE A 72 0.93 -3.60 -20.81
N LYS A 73 0.91 -2.81 -21.90
CA LYS A 73 2.11 -2.54 -22.71
C LYS A 73 3.23 -1.97 -21.86
N LYS A 74 2.92 -0.95 -21.05
CA LYS A 74 3.89 -0.36 -20.12
C LYS A 74 4.42 -1.39 -19.13
N TRP A 75 3.54 -2.20 -18.54
CA TRP A 75 3.96 -3.27 -17.63
C TRP A 75 4.88 -4.31 -18.30
N ILE A 76 4.60 -4.71 -19.54
CA ILE A 76 5.44 -5.63 -20.33
C ILE A 76 6.85 -5.07 -20.50
N VAL A 77 6.96 -3.78 -20.85
CA VAL A 77 8.24 -3.10 -21.06
C VAL A 77 8.98 -2.92 -19.73
N ASP A 78 8.30 -2.39 -18.71
CA ASP A 78 8.89 -2.14 -17.38
C ASP A 78 9.41 -3.44 -16.73
N LYS A 79 8.74 -4.57 -16.96
CA LYS A 79 9.19 -5.90 -16.47
C LYS A 79 10.27 -6.55 -17.33
N GLY A 80 10.66 -5.94 -18.45
CA GLY A 80 11.64 -6.51 -19.38
C GLY A 80 11.15 -7.80 -20.05
N ILE A 81 9.83 -8.04 -20.10
CA ILE A 81 9.26 -9.28 -20.66
C ILE A 81 9.62 -9.40 -22.15
N VAL A 82 9.69 -8.27 -22.85
CA VAL A 82 10.05 -8.19 -24.28
C VAL A 82 11.35 -8.92 -24.59
N ASN A 83 12.34 -8.86 -23.69
CA ASN A 83 13.66 -9.46 -23.89
C ASN A 83 13.63 -11.00 -23.88
N ASN A 84 12.57 -11.59 -23.34
CA ASN A 84 12.44 -13.04 -23.14
C ASN A 84 11.43 -13.68 -24.10
N ILE A 85 10.85 -12.91 -25.02
CA ILE A 85 9.82 -13.43 -25.92
C ILE A 85 10.49 -14.24 -27.04
N LYS A 86 10.08 -15.50 -27.20
CA LYS A 86 10.46 -16.33 -28.35
C LYS A 86 9.54 -16.03 -29.53
N GLY A 87 10.11 -15.70 -30.69
CA GLY A 87 9.39 -15.40 -31.93
C GLY A 87 9.11 -13.92 -32.16
N ASN A 88 8.37 -13.60 -33.22
CA ASN A 88 8.19 -12.24 -33.73
C ASN A 88 6.85 -11.59 -33.31
N ILE A 89 6.48 -11.69 -32.04
CA ILE A 89 5.24 -11.08 -31.53
C ILE A 89 5.50 -9.65 -31.03
N SER A 90 4.68 -8.71 -31.49
CA SER A 90 4.77 -7.32 -31.03
C SER A 90 4.28 -7.16 -29.59
N VAL A 91 4.78 -6.14 -28.88
CA VAL A 91 4.31 -5.76 -27.54
C VAL A 91 2.80 -5.51 -27.54
N SER A 92 2.26 -4.89 -28.59
CA SER A 92 0.82 -4.64 -28.74
C SER A 92 0.01 -5.93 -28.85
N SER A 93 0.48 -6.88 -29.66
CA SER A 93 -0.16 -8.19 -29.81
C SER A 93 -0.12 -8.97 -28.49
N LEU A 94 1.01 -8.97 -27.79
CA LEU A 94 1.11 -9.61 -26.48
C LEU A 94 0.18 -8.94 -25.45
N ALA A 95 0.15 -7.61 -25.41
CA ALA A 95 -0.72 -6.87 -24.51
C ALA A 95 -2.20 -7.19 -24.75
N PHE A 96 -2.62 -7.29 -26.01
CA PHE A 96 -3.98 -7.70 -26.38
C PHE A 96 -4.30 -9.13 -25.89
N LEU A 97 -3.39 -10.09 -26.07
CA LEU A 97 -3.59 -11.46 -25.62
C LEU A 97 -3.68 -11.56 -24.09
N ILE A 98 -2.84 -10.82 -23.37
CA ILE A 98 -2.91 -10.71 -21.90
C ILE A 98 -4.25 -10.08 -21.49
N ALA A 99 -4.63 -8.96 -22.10
CA ALA A 99 -5.88 -8.27 -21.80
C ALA A 99 -7.10 -9.18 -22.03
N ARG A 100 -7.11 -9.94 -23.13
CA ARG A 100 -8.16 -10.91 -23.44
C ARG A 100 -8.22 -12.03 -22.42
N LYS A 101 -7.07 -12.55 -21.97
CA LYS A 101 -7.04 -13.59 -20.92
C LYS A 101 -7.59 -13.05 -19.60
N ILE A 102 -7.13 -11.87 -19.18
CA ILE A 102 -7.60 -11.21 -17.95
C ILE A 102 -9.11 -10.90 -18.03
N ALA A 103 -9.62 -10.49 -19.20
CA ALA A 103 -11.04 -10.29 -19.40
C ALA A 103 -11.83 -11.59 -19.21
N ARG A 104 -11.36 -12.69 -19.79
CA ARG A 104 -12.04 -14.00 -19.71
C ARG A 104 -12.00 -14.63 -18.31
N GLU A 105 -10.83 -14.63 -17.69
CA GLU A 105 -10.54 -15.45 -16.50
C GLU A 105 -10.34 -14.61 -15.24
N GLY A 106 -10.16 -13.31 -15.38
CA GLY A 106 -9.59 -12.49 -14.32
C GLY A 106 -8.10 -12.77 -14.19
N TRP A 107 -7.53 -12.33 -13.08
CA TRP A 107 -6.13 -12.52 -12.77
C TRP A 107 -5.89 -12.47 -11.27
N LYS A 108 -5.05 -13.40 -10.81
CA LYS A 108 -4.43 -13.42 -9.48
C LYS A 108 -2.97 -13.82 -9.62
N ARG A 109 -2.20 -13.55 -8.57
CA ARG A 109 -0.76 -13.84 -8.50
C ARG A 109 -0.42 -15.04 -7.63
N GLU A 110 -1.34 -15.97 -7.39
CA GLU A 110 -1.11 -17.13 -6.48
C GLU A 110 0.17 -17.90 -6.80
N LYS A 111 0.57 -18.00 -8.08
CA LYS A 111 1.81 -18.66 -8.52
C LYS A 111 3.04 -17.73 -8.64
N TYR A 112 2.89 -16.46 -8.30
CA TYR A 112 3.85 -15.38 -8.56
C TYR A 112 3.98 -14.45 -7.33
N GLY A 113 4.05 -15.03 -6.14
CA GLY A 113 4.19 -14.28 -4.88
C GLY A 113 2.89 -13.82 -4.24
N GLY A 114 1.72 -14.16 -4.80
CA GLY A 114 0.43 -13.89 -4.18
C GLY A 114 -0.07 -12.45 -4.36
N VAL A 115 -1.26 -12.24 -3.81
CA VAL A 115 -1.92 -10.93 -3.64
C VAL A 115 -1.77 -10.53 -2.17
N ASP A 116 -2.74 -9.86 -1.55
CA ASP A 116 -2.78 -9.57 -0.11
C ASP A 116 -1.71 -8.57 0.37
N LEU A 117 -1.18 -7.73 -0.53
CA LEU A 117 -0.11 -6.77 -0.21
C LEU A 117 -0.41 -5.90 1.03
N VAL A 118 -1.61 -5.34 1.12
CA VAL A 118 -2.02 -4.45 2.19
C VAL A 118 -2.32 -5.26 3.44
N SER A 119 -3.10 -6.34 3.34
CA SER A 119 -3.48 -7.16 4.50
C SER A 119 -2.29 -7.89 5.15
N LEU A 120 -1.21 -8.16 4.39
CA LEU A 120 0.04 -8.68 4.92
C LEU A 120 0.83 -7.67 5.78
N VAL A 121 0.54 -6.37 5.66
CA VAL A 121 1.25 -5.29 6.38
C VAL A 121 0.35 -4.63 7.42
N VAL A 122 -0.92 -4.41 7.09
CA VAL A 122 -1.95 -3.79 7.91
C VAL A 122 -2.72 -4.88 8.65
N THR A 123 -2.04 -5.57 9.55
CA THR A 123 -2.61 -6.67 10.34
C THR A 123 -3.37 -6.15 11.55
N ASP A 124 -4.32 -6.93 12.07
CA ASP A 124 -5.04 -6.62 13.31
C ASP A 124 -4.08 -6.39 14.48
N GLN A 125 -3.01 -7.19 14.55
CA GLN A 125 -1.96 -7.04 15.56
C GLN A 125 -1.25 -5.69 15.46
N ARG A 126 -0.95 -5.23 14.24
CA ARG A 126 -0.34 -3.92 14.02
C ARG A 126 -1.29 -2.79 14.41
N ILE A 127 -2.55 -2.88 14.00
CA ILE A 127 -3.58 -1.89 14.38
C ILE A 127 -3.68 -1.81 15.90
N GLN A 128 -3.78 -2.95 16.58
CA GLN A 128 -3.84 -2.97 18.05
C GLN A 128 -2.58 -2.38 18.70
N SER A 129 -1.39 -2.67 18.15
CA SER A 129 -0.15 -2.07 18.65
C SER A 129 -0.14 -0.55 18.50
N ILE A 130 -0.67 -0.01 17.40
CA ILE A 130 -0.77 1.44 17.17
C ILE A 130 -1.77 2.05 18.16
N LEU A 131 -2.93 1.41 18.36
CA LEU A 131 -3.93 1.86 19.33
C LEU A 131 -3.37 1.93 20.75
N ASN A 132 -2.59 0.93 21.17
CA ASN A 132 -1.96 0.92 22.49
C ASN A 132 -0.99 2.10 22.65
N LYS A 133 -0.11 2.35 21.67
CA LYS A 133 0.85 3.48 21.69
C LYS A 133 0.15 4.85 21.72
N ILE A 134 -0.95 4.99 20.98
CA ILE A 134 -1.79 6.19 21.02
C ILE A 134 -2.40 6.38 22.40
N GLY A 135 -2.95 5.31 22.98
CA GLY A 135 -3.54 5.31 24.32
C GLY A 135 -2.53 5.77 25.37
N GLU A 136 -1.33 5.21 25.37
CA GLU A 136 -0.23 5.62 26.25
C GLU A 136 0.10 7.11 26.11
N ALA A 137 0.28 7.60 24.88
CA ALA A 137 0.59 9.00 24.62
C ALA A 137 -0.54 9.95 25.05
N ALA A 138 -1.79 9.55 24.82
CA ALA A 138 -2.96 10.32 25.22
C ALA A 138 -3.11 10.38 26.75
N THR A 139 -2.87 9.28 27.47
CA THR A 139 -2.90 9.23 28.94
C THR A 139 -1.86 10.16 29.55
N VAL A 140 -0.63 10.17 29.05
CA VAL A 140 0.41 11.10 29.52
C VAL A 140 -0.03 12.55 29.31
N SER A 141 -0.54 12.87 28.11
CA SER A 141 -0.99 14.23 27.78
C SER A 141 -2.16 14.69 28.66
N PHE A 142 -3.05 13.75 29.04
CA PHE A 142 -4.17 14.01 29.93
C PHE A 142 -3.72 14.27 31.38
N ILE A 143 -2.77 13.49 31.91
CA ILE A 143 -2.21 13.69 33.26
C ILE A 143 -1.52 15.06 33.35
N GLU A 144 -0.68 15.42 32.37
CA GLU A 144 -0.03 16.73 32.32
C GLU A 144 -1.05 17.88 32.33
N LYS A 145 -2.16 17.72 31.60
CA LYS A 145 -3.24 18.71 31.59
C LYS A 145 -3.87 18.88 32.97
N ILE A 146 -4.20 17.77 33.64
CA ILE A 146 -4.78 17.80 35.00
C ILE A 146 -3.81 18.47 35.98
N GLU A 147 -2.54 18.08 35.98
CA GLU A 147 -1.54 18.66 36.89
C GLU A 147 -1.38 20.16 36.68
N ASN A 148 -1.41 20.62 35.43
CA ASN A 148 -1.31 22.04 35.09
C ASN A 148 -2.55 22.81 35.55
N GLU A 149 -3.76 22.24 35.42
CA GLU A 149 -4.99 22.85 35.94
C GLU A 149 -4.93 23.01 37.47
N PHE A 150 -4.37 22.04 38.21
CA PHE A 150 -4.20 22.19 39.66
C PHE A 150 -3.14 23.23 40.04
N LYS A 151 -2.08 23.42 39.23
CA LYS A 151 -1.04 24.44 39.48
C LYS A 151 -1.51 25.87 39.21
N THR A 152 -2.46 26.07 38.30
CA THR A 152 -3.02 27.39 37.99
C THR A 152 -4.11 27.83 38.98
N ILE A 153 -4.67 26.92 39.78
CA ILE A 153 -5.57 27.26 40.89
C ILE A 153 -4.73 27.68 42.11
N LYS A 154 -4.28 28.94 42.10
CA LYS A 154 -3.98 29.71 43.31
C LYS A 154 -4.65 31.09 43.18
N ALA A 155 -5.75 31.24 43.91
CA ALA A 155 -6.31 32.52 44.35
C ALA A 155 -6.24 32.54 45.87
#